data_AF-A0ABD0YI35-F1
#
_entry.id   AF-A0ABD0YI35-F1
#
_cell.length_a   1.000
_cell.length_b   1.000
_cell.length_c   1.000
_cell.angle_alpha   90.00
_cell.angle_beta   90.00
_cell.angle_gamma   90.00
#
_symmetry.space_group_name_H-M   'P 1'
#
loop_
_entity.id
_entity.type
_entity.pdbx_description
1 polymer ?
#
loop_
_entity_poly.entity_id
_entity_poly.type
_entity_poly.pdbx_seq_one_letter_code
_entity_poly.pdbx_strand_id
1 'polypeptide(L)'
;MMNLFLGEATFRKGVSNYLKEHGFNNAEQDDLWSSLTEQGHKDNTLDQEVTIKEIMDTWTLQTGYPLVTVIRDYENGTARVTQGRYLQIQPDKKEAQNESCWWVPLSYTSQAEPRFNITRPNTWLNCADNRSITIQGLPSRDHWVIFNINGAGVYRVQSIGAMNRAHLTMNALDSAWRGDMEYPVAMAIVSYLKREKEFLPWKAGLSCLNNIDRMLRRTPVYGGFKRFVGDPVAPAFGQFGKITDVPKKFEDVKHHVAITNWACKYNIGGCRQQAQKVIYYIF
;
A
#
# COMPACT_ATOMS: atom_id res chain seq x y z
N MET A 1 -13.21 2.75 -12.90
CA MET A 1 -12.41 3.98 -12.99
C MET A 1 -13.16 5.14 -13.64
N MET A 2 -13.65 5.04 -14.88
CA MET A 2 -14.33 6.16 -15.56
C MET A 2 -15.52 6.75 -14.80
N ASN A 3 -16.37 5.88 -14.24
CA ASN A 3 -17.46 6.28 -13.36
C ASN A 3 -17.00 7.19 -12.18
N LEU A 4 -15.76 7.02 -11.70
CA LEU A 4 -15.24 7.77 -10.55
C LEU A 4 -14.91 9.21 -10.90
N PHE A 5 -14.37 9.45 -12.09
CA PHE A 5 -13.94 10.78 -12.49
C PHE A 5 -15.05 11.55 -13.23
N LEU A 6 -15.92 10.87 -13.98
CA LEU A 6 -17.12 11.46 -14.59
C LEU A 6 -18.28 11.63 -13.60
N GLY A 7 -18.37 10.77 -12.59
CA GLY A 7 -19.52 10.67 -11.71
C GLY A 7 -20.64 9.81 -12.30
N GLU A 8 -21.45 9.23 -11.42
CA GLU A 8 -22.43 8.20 -11.78
C GLU A 8 -23.52 8.69 -12.75
N ALA A 9 -24.05 9.88 -12.52
CA ALA A 9 -25.10 10.44 -13.36
C ALA A 9 -24.62 10.65 -14.81
N THR A 10 -23.48 11.33 -14.98
CA THR A 10 -22.86 11.58 -16.29
C THR A 10 -22.49 10.26 -16.97
N PHE A 11 -21.83 9.35 -16.25
CA PHE A 11 -21.40 8.08 -16.82
C PHE A 11 -22.58 7.25 -17.33
N ARG A 12 -23.63 7.08 -16.51
CA ARG A 12 -24.83 6.34 -16.92
C ARG A 12 -25.52 6.97 -18.12
N LYS A 13 -25.61 8.31 -18.16
CA LYS A 13 -26.24 9.04 -19.26
C LYS A 13 -25.43 8.93 -20.56
N GLY A 14 -24.10 9.04 -20.47
CA GLY A 14 -23.22 8.87 -21.63
C GLY A 14 -23.27 7.45 -22.19
N VAL A 15 -23.25 6.43 -21.33
CA VAL A 15 -23.46 5.03 -21.76
C VAL A 15 -24.86 4.84 -22.35
N SER A 16 -25.90 5.47 -21.79
CA SER A 16 -27.25 5.39 -22.35
C SER A 16 -27.35 6.03 -23.73
N ASN A 17 -26.63 7.13 -24.00
CA ASN A 17 -26.61 7.76 -25.32
C ASN A 17 -25.89 6.87 -26.33
N TYR A 18 -24.70 6.38 -25.96
CA TYR A 18 -23.94 5.39 -26.73
C TYR A 18 -24.78 4.18 -27.15
N LEU A 19 -25.49 3.56 -26.20
CA LEU A 19 -26.33 2.39 -26.50
C LEU A 19 -27.51 2.69 -27.43
N LYS A 20 -28.05 3.91 -27.39
CA LYS A 20 -29.14 4.34 -28.28
C LYS A 20 -28.63 4.62 -29.69
N GLU A 21 -27.48 5.27 -29.79
CA GLU A 21 -26.85 5.62 -31.07
C GLU A 21 -26.38 4.38 -31.84
N HIS A 22 -25.77 3.42 -31.15
CA HIS A 22 -25.27 2.17 -31.74
C HIS A 22 -26.26 1.01 -31.62
N GLY A 23 -27.53 1.29 -31.30
CA GLY A 23 -28.57 0.27 -31.20
C GLY A 23 -28.69 -0.56 -32.48
N PHE A 24 -28.61 -1.88 -32.35
CA PHE A 24 -28.68 -2.84 -33.46
C PHE A 24 -27.54 -2.76 -34.50
N ASN A 25 -26.46 -2.04 -34.20
CA ASN A 25 -25.27 -1.92 -35.02
C ASN A 25 -24.01 -2.35 -34.24
N ASN A 26 -22.85 -2.22 -34.89
CA ASN A 26 -21.55 -2.45 -34.26
C ASN A 26 -20.96 -1.14 -33.71
N ALA A 27 -19.97 -1.27 -32.84
CA ALA A 27 -19.24 -0.15 -32.28
C ALA A 27 -17.80 -0.55 -31.95
N GLU A 28 -16.91 0.43 -31.93
CA GLU A 28 -15.52 0.33 -31.51
C GLU A 28 -15.29 1.14 -30.22
N GLN A 29 -14.06 1.11 -29.68
CA GLN A 29 -13.74 1.78 -28.42
C GLN A 29 -13.93 3.32 -28.52
N ASP A 30 -13.61 3.91 -29.67
CA ASP A 30 -13.65 5.36 -29.87
C ASP A 30 -15.09 5.91 -29.90
N ASP A 31 -16.06 5.07 -30.28
CA ASP A 31 -17.48 5.41 -30.22
C ASP A 31 -17.94 5.64 -28.77
N LEU A 32 -17.53 4.74 -27.86
CA LEU A 32 -17.81 4.88 -26.43
C LEU A 32 -17.12 6.11 -25.84
N TRP A 33 -15.86 6.36 -26.22
CA TRP A 33 -15.12 7.55 -25.78
C TRP A 33 -15.77 8.84 -26.23
N SER A 34 -16.27 8.90 -27.46
CA SER A 34 -16.94 10.07 -28.02
C SER A 34 -18.23 10.38 -27.25
N SER A 35 -19.10 9.37 -27.06
CA SER A 35 -20.33 9.51 -26.28
C SER A 35 -20.09 9.95 -24.83
N LEU A 36 -19.07 9.39 -24.16
CA LEU A 36 -18.72 9.77 -22.79
C LEU A 36 -18.08 11.16 -22.71
N THR A 37 -17.30 11.56 -23.72
CA THR A 37 -16.70 12.90 -23.81
C THR A 37 -17.77 13.96 -23.97
N GLU A 38 -18.69 13.79 -24.92
CA GLU A 38 -19.79 14.73 -25.15
C GLU A 38 -20.63 14.91 -23.89
N GLN A 39 -21.02 13.81 -23.23
CA GLN A 39 -21.80 13.90 -22.00
C GLN A 39 -20.98 14.51 -20.85
N GLY A 40 -19.68 14.19 -20.76
CA GLY A 40 -18.75 14.74 -19.78
C GLY A 40 -18.59 16.25 -19.86
N HIS A 41 -18.43 16.77 -21.08
CA HIS A 41 -18.34 18.20 -21.39
C HIS A 41 -19.68 18.91 -21.14
N LYS A 42 -20.80 18.29 -21.53
CA LYS A 42 -22.15 18.83 -21.32
C LYS A 42 -22.49 19.00 -19.84
N ASP A 43 -22.12 18.04 -19.01
CA ASP A 43 -22.38 18.07 -17.56
C ASP A 43 -21.25 18.77 -16.77
N ASN A 44 -20.22 19.31 -17.45
CA ASN A 44 -19.03 19.94 -16.84
C ASN A 44 -18.33 19.04 -15.81
N THR A 45 -18.30 17.73 -16.08
CA THR A 45 -17.62 16.74 -15.23
C THR A 45 -16.24 16.36 -15.74
N LEU A 46 -15.96 16.64 -17.01
CA LEU A 46 -14.67 16.53 -17.68
C LEU A 46 -14.23 17.93 -18.14
N ASP A 47 -12.92 18.19 -18.11
CA ASP A 47 -12.35 19.42 -18.65
C ASP A 47 -12.67 19.54 -20.15
N GLN A 48 -12.99 20.75 -20.61
CA GLN A 48 -13.36 21.01 -22.01
C GLN A 48 -12.19 20.76 -22.97
N GLU A 49 -10.95 20.87 -22.49
CA GLU A 49 -9.75 20.62 -23.30
C GLU A 49 -9.32 19.15 -23.32
N VAL A 50 -9.95 18.29 -22.50
CA VAL A 50 -9.57 16.89 -22.35
C VAL A 50 -10.67 15.98 -22.86
N THR A 51 -10.30 14.96 -23.61
CA THR A 51 -11.22 13.93 -24.08
C THR A 51 -11.05 12.61 -23.32
N ILE A 52 -12.12 11.81 -23.27
CA ILE A 52 -12.04 10.45 -22.70
C ILE A 52 -11.07 9.59 -23.51
N LYS A 53 -11.00 9.81 -24.83
CA LYS A 53 -10.09 9.09 -25.71
C LYS A 53 -8.65 9.26 -25.26
N GLU A 54 -8.18 10.50 -25.08
CA GLU A 54 -6.78 10.70 -24.71
C GLU A 54 -6.44 10.10 -23.34
N ILE A 55 -7.38 10.12 -22.38
CA ILE A 55 -7.20 9.42 -21.10
C ILE A 55 -7.15 7.92 -21.31
N MET A 56 -8.18 7.34 -21.94
CA MET A 56 -8.40 5.90 -21.98
C MET A 56 -7.51 5.16 -22.98
N ASP A 57 -6.98 5.83 -24.00
CA ASP A 57 -5.95 5.29 -24.88
C ASP A 57 -4.70 4.91 -24.06
N THR A 58 -4.33 5.71 -23.05
CA THR A 58 -3.24 5.35 -22.13
C THR A 58 -3.56 4.12 -21.27
N TRP A 59 -4.82 3.74 -21.11
CA TRP A 59 -5.20 2.58 -20.29
C TRP A 59 -5.46 1.31 -21.10
N THR A 60 -5.84 1.45 -22.37
CA THR A 60 -6.34 0.35 -23.20
C THR A 60 -5.35 -0.09 -24.27
N LEU A 61 -4.50 0.82 -24.77
CA LEU A 61 -3.55 0.52 -25.85
C LEU A 61 -2.18 0.02 -25.35
N GLN A 62 -2.00 -0.10 -24.04
CA GLN A 62 -0.78 -0.64 -23.44
C GLN A 62 -1.06 -1.63 -22.33
N THR A 63 -0.12 -2.53 -22.10
CA THR A 63 -0.27 -3.60 -21.11
C THR A 63 0.19 -3.16 -19.72
N GLY A 64 -0.48 -3.65 -18.67
CA GLY A 64 -0.12 -3.38 -17.28
C GLY A 64 -0.79 -2.13 -16.71
N TYR A 65 -0.25 -1.63 -15.60
CA TYR A 65 -0.80 -0.49 -14.86
C TYR A 65 0.31 0.24 -14.09
N PRO A 66 0.11 1.50 -13.67
CA PRO A 66 1.15 2.28 -13.05
C PRO A 66 1.33 1.97 -11.55
N LEU A 67 2.58 2.05 -11.11
CA LEU A 67 2.99 2.34 -9.75
C LEU A 67 3.19 3.86 -9.63
N VAL A 68 2.40 4.49 -8.76
CA VAL A 68 2.48 5.90 -8.42
C VAL A 68 3.36 6.07 -7.19
N THR A 69 4.46 6.81 -7.31
CA THR A 69 5.39 7.09 -6.22
C THR A 69 5.12 8.47 -5.65
N VAL A 70 4.97 8.58 -4.32
CA VAL A 70 4.70 9.85 -3.64
C VAL A 70 5.86 10.15 -2.70
N ILE A 71 6.58 11.24 -2.96
CA ILE A 71 7.70 11.72 -2.15
C ILE A 71 7.26 13.03 -1.50
N ARG A 72 7.10 13.04 -0.18
CA ARG A 72 6.67 14.22 0.58
C ARG A 72 7.88 15.10 0.93
N ASP A 73 7.75 16.39 0.63
CA ASP A 73 8.60 17.45 1.16
C ASP A 73 7.83 18.15 2.29
N TYR A 74 8.24 17.86 3.52
CA TYR A 74 7.56 18.38 4.71
C TYR A 74 7.95 19.81 5.06
N GLU A 75 9.06 20.33 4.53
CA GLU A 75 9.51 21.71 4.80
C GLU A 75 8.64 22.68 4.01
N ASN A 76 8.39 22.36 2.74
CA ASN A 76 7.56 23.17 1.85
C ASN A 76 6.07 22.77 1.87
N GLY A 77 5.71 21.70 2.60
CA GLY A 77 4.33 21.20 2.64
C GLY A 77 3.84 20.66 1.29
N THR A 78 4.73 20.02 0.53
CA THR A 78 4.45 19.54 -0.82
C THR A 78 4.66 18.03 -0.96
N ALA A 79 4.20 17.44 -2.06
CA ALA A 79 4.63 16.12 -2.47
C ALA A 79 4.87 16.06 -3.96
N ARG A 80 6.03 15.53 -4.34
CA ARG A 80 6.30 15.14 -5.72
C ARG A 80 5.70 13.76 -5.96
N VAL A 81 4.79 13.69 -6.93
CA VAL A 81 4.15 12.44 -7.36
C VAL A 81 4.69 12.08 -8.73
N THR A 82 5.17 10.85 -8.88
CA THR A 82 5.67 10.32 -10.16
C THR A 82 5.00 9.00 -10.49
N GLN A 83 5.08 8.54 -11.73
CA GLN A 83 4.61 7.22 -12.13
C GLN A 83 5.67 6.41 -12.88
N GLY A 84 5.56 5.09 -12.77
CA GLY A 84 6.25 4.14 -13.63
C GLY A 84 5.43 2.86 -13.76
N ARG A 85 5.70 2.04 -14.77
CA ARG A 85 5.01 0.76 -14.92
C ARG A 85 5.26 -0.15 -13.72
N TYR A 86 4.19 -0.69 -13.13
CA TYR A 86 4.34 -1.71 -12.09
C TYR A 86 4.72 -3.05 -12.72
N LEU A 87 5.79 -3.66 -12.21
CA LEU A 87 6.19 -5.04 -12.52
C LEU A 87 6.33 -5.80 -11.21
N GLN A 88 5.77 -7.00 -11.14
CA GLN A 88 5.86 -7.87 -9.95
C GLN A 88 7.31 -8.35 -9.72
N ILE A 89 8.05 -8.55 -10.80
CA ILE A 89 9.49 -8.83 -10.80
C ILE A 89 10.14 -7.63 -11.45
N GLN A 90 10.97 -6.90 -10.72
CA GLN A 90 11.68 -5.75 -11.28
C GLN A 90 12.88 -6.26 -12.08
N PRO A 91 12.97 -5.96 -13.39
CA PRO A 91 14.17 -6.25 -14.16
C PRO A 91 15.32 -5.36 -13.68
N ASP A 92 16.56 -5.74 -14.01
CA ASP A 92 17.72 -4.92 -13.70
C ASP A 92 17.54 -3.50 -14.27
N LYS A 93 18.00 -2.49 -13.51
CA LYS A 93 17.74 -1.05 -13.76
C LYS A 93 18.06 -0.57 -15.19
N LYS A 94 18.84 -1.34 -15.96
CA LYS A 94 19.20 -1.03 -17.35
C LYS A 94 18.11 -1.36 -18.38
N GLU A 95 17.18 -2.26 -18.06
CA GLU A 95 16.07 -2.65 -18.97
C GLU A 95 14.74 -1.97 -18.62
N ALA A 96 14.65 -1.32 -17.46
CA ALA A 96 13.43 -0.69 -16.95
C ALA A 96 13.16 0.72 -17.53
N GLN A 97 13.66 1.04 -18.73
CA GLN A 97 13.21 2.22 -19.47
C GLN A 97 11.83 1.92 -20.09
N ASN A 98 10.81 1.82 -19.24
CA ASN A 98 9.43 1.74 -19.73
C ASN A 98 9.00 3.14 -20.20
N GLU A 99 8.79 3.29 -21.51
CA GLU A 99 8.15 4.47 -22.11
C GLU A 99 6.67 4.61 -21.70
N SER A 100 6.09 3.55 -21.15
CA SER A 100 4.69 3.50 -20.71
C SER A 100 4.35 4.60 -19.70
N CYS A 101 3.28 5.32 -20.00
CA CYS A 101 2.71 6.35 -19.16
C CYS A 101 1.19 6.28 -19.20
N TRP A 102 0.55 6.47 -18.04
CA TRP A 102 -0.90 6.47 -17.89
C TRP A 102 -1.39 7.84 -17.47
N TRP A 103 -2.58 8.22 -17.91
CA TRP A 103 -3.25 9.39 -17.39
C TRP A 103 -4.03 9.02 -16.13
N VAL A 104 -3.43 9.27 -14.96
CA VAL A 104 -3.91 8.72 -13.68
C VAL A 104 -4.80 9.71 -12.93
N PRO A 105 -6.08 9.38 -12.65
CA PRO A 105 -6.94 10.18 -11.79
C PRO A 105 -6.53 9.98 -10.33
N LEU A 106 -5.80 10.93 -9.75
CA LEU A 106 -5.31 10.85 -8.38
C LEU A 106 -6.35 11.36 -7.40
N SER A 107 -6.88 10.46 -6.57
CA SER A 107 -7.62 10.81 -5.36
C SER A 107 -6.71 10.70 -4.14
N TYR A 108 -6.81 11.66 -3.22
CA TYR A 108 -6.12 11.61 -1.93
C TYR A 108 -6.88 12.35 -0.84
N THR A 109 -6.68 11.90 0.40
CA THR A 109 -7.22 12.50 1.61
C THR A 109 -6.13 12.62 2.66
N SER A 110 -6.30 13.53 3.61
CA SER A 110 -5.34 13.80 4.67
C SER A 110 -5.99 13.62 6.03
N GLN A 111 -5.16 13.52 7.07
CA GLN A 111 -5.66 13.43 8.45
C GLN A 111 -6.48 14.67 8.87
N ALA A 112 -6.17 15.84 8.33
CA ALA A 112 -6.87 17.09 8.62
C ALA A 112 -8.29 17.09 8.02
N GLU A 113 -8.45 16.52 6.82
CA GLU A 113 -9.74 16.40 6.13
C GLU A 113 -9.98 14.96 5.64
N PRO A 114 -10.40 14.05 6.55
CA PRO A 114 -10.59 12.64 6.23
C PRO A 114 -11.88 12.43 5.42
N ARG A 115 -11.79 12.55 4.09
CA ARG A 115 -12.89 12.43 3.12
C ARG A 115 -12.86 11.09 2.38
N PHE A 116 -12.90 9.99 3.12
CA PHE A 116 -12.82 8.63 2.54
C PHE A 116 -14.04 8.21 1.70
N ASN A 117 -15.14 8.95 1.78
CA ASN A 117 -16.36 8.71 1.01
C ASN A 117 -16.32 9.34 -0.40
N ILE A 118 -15.38 10.24 -0.67
CA ILE A 118 -15.26 10.93 -1.96
C ILE A 118 -14.12 10.28 -2.74
N THR A 119 -14.45 9.56 -3.81
CA THR A 119 -13.49 8.88 -4.68
C THR A 119 -13.17 9.65 -5.96
N ARG A 120 -13.79 10.82 -6.17
CA ARG A 120 -13.52 11.69 -7.32
C ARG A 120 -12.06 12.17 -7.25
N PRO A 121 -11.31 12.19 -8.36
CA PRO A 121 -9.93 12.65 -8.35
C PRO A 121 -9.82 14.11 -7.90
N ASN A 122 -8.82 14.39 -7.08
CA ASN A 122 -8.41 15.73 -6.69
C ASN A 122 -7.58 16.38 -7.81
N THR A 123 -6.80 15.59 -8.53
CA THR A 123 -5.91 16.05 -9.59
C THR A 123 -5.61 14.90 -10.57
N TRP A 124 -4.99 15.24 -11.70
CA TRP A 124 -4.56 14.30 -12.73
C TRP A 124 -3.04 14.25 -12.82
N LEU A 125 -2.49 13.04 -12.85
CA LEU A 125 -1.10 12.81 -13.22
C LEU A 125 -1.07 12.43 -14.70
N ASN A 126 -0.65 13.38 -15.53
CA ASN A 126 -0.56 13.22 -16.97
C ASN A 126 0.83 12.69 -17.39
N CYS A 127 1.05 12.62 -18.70
CA CYS A 127 2.31 12.18 -19.29
C CYS A 127 3.29 13.30 -19.61
N ALA A 128 2.96 14.54 -19.24
CA ALA A 128 3.87 15.68 -19.35
C ALA A 128 4.90 15.70 -18.20
N ASP A 129 5.85 16.63 -18.26
CA ASP A 129 6.78 16.96 -17.17
C ASP A 129 7.46 15.76 -16.50
N ASN A 130 8.02 14.89 -17.34
CA ASN A 130 8.68 13.65 -16.92
C ASN A 130 7.76 12.76 -16.06
N ARG A 131 6.47 12.74 -16.38
CA ARG A 131 5.42 11.93 -15.73
C ARG A 131 5.33 12.23 -14.24
N SER A 132 5.44 13.51 -13.89
CA SER A 132 5.46 13.97 -12.51
C SER A 132 4.62 15.22 -12.29
N ILE A 133 4.04 15.33 -11.11
CA ILE A 133 3.36 16.54 -10.64
C ILE A 133 3.80 16.87 -9.22
N THR A 134 3.66 18.13 -8.83
CA THR A 134 3.88 18.57 -7.45
C THR A 134 2.56 19.00 -6.84
N ILE A 135 2.13 18.29 -5.79
CA ILE A 135 0.94 18.62 -5.02
C ILE A 135 1.33 19.55 -3.87
N GLN A 136 0.65 20.69 -3.78
CA GLN A 136 0.89 21.74 -2.79
C GLN A 136 -0.12 21.63 -1.63
N GLY A 137 0.16 22.31 -0.51
CA GLY A 137 -0.80 22.44 0.59
C GLY A 137 -1.07 21.15 1.36
N LEU A 138 -0.07 20.25 1.43
CA LEU A 138 -0.16 19.02 2.21
C LEU A 138 0.19 19.28 3.68
N PRO A 139 -0.37 18.50 4.62
CA PRO A 139 -0.23 18.76 6.05
C PRO A 139 1.20 18.48 6.57
N SER A 140 1.48 18.82 7.83
CA SER A 140 2.80 18.61 8.45
C SER A 140 3.21 17.13 8.55
N ARG A 141 4.46 16.88 8.99
CA ARG A 141 5.05 15.53 9.14
C ARG A 141 4.24 14.59 10.04
N ASP A 142 3.53 15.14 11.02
CA ASP A 142 2.75 14.36 11.98
C ASP A 142 1.39 13.88 11.44
N HIS A 143 1.03 14.31 10.23
CA HIS A 143 -0.25 14.01 9.60
C HIS A 143 -0.05 13.17 8.34
N TRP A 144 -0.83 12.11 8.22
CA TRP A 144 -0.79 11.24 7.05
C TRP A 144 -1.52 11.85 5.84
N VAL A 145 -1.12 11.39 4.66
CA VAL A 145 -1.82 11.58 3.39
C VAL A 145 -1.95 10.21 2.73
N ILE A 146 -3.17 9.84 2.34
CA ILE A 146 -3.49 8.55 1.72
C ILE A 146 -4.00 8.81 0.32
N PHE A 147 -3.40 8.14 -0.67
CA PHE A 147 -3.79 8.20 -2.08
C PHE A 147 -4.59 6.96 -2.48
N ASN A 148 -5.32 7.06 -3.60
CA ASN A 148 -6.20 6.04 -4.16
C ASN A 148 -7.29 5.61 -3.16
N ILE A 149 -8.18 6.56 -2.83
CA ILE A 149 -9.24 6.37 -1.84
C ILE A 149 -10.10 5.16 -2.23
N ASN A 150 -10.28 4.23 -1.28
CA ASN A 150 -10.99 2.95 -1.45
C ASN A 150 -10.43 2.04 -2.57
N GLY A 151 -9.21 2.29 -3.06
CA GLY A 151 -8.64 1.52 -4.17
C GLY A 151 -9.44 1.66 -5.46
N ALA A 152 -10.16 2.77 -5.63
CA ALA A 152 -11.11 2.95 -6.72
C ALA A 152 -10.40 3.11 -8.09
N GLY A 153 -9.20 3.70 -8.09
CA GLY A 153 -8.33 3.80 -9.26
C GLY A 153 -7.55 2.52 -9.53
N VAL A 154 -7.28 2.23 -10.81
CA VAL A 154 -6.58 1.01 -11.26
C VAL A 154 -5.06 1.25 -11.24
N TYR A 155 -4.52 1.64 -10.09
CA TYR A 155 -3.09 1.88 -9.91
C TYR A 155 -2.63 1.55 -8.49
N ARG A 156 -1.35 1.22 -8.35
CA ARG A 156 -0.73 1.03 -7.03
C ARG A 156 -0.07 2.32 -6.58
N VAL A 157 -0.15 2.62 -5.28
CA VAL A 157 0.60 3.73 -4.69
C VAL A 157 1.77 3.14 -3.93
N GLN A 158 2.97 3.67 -4.13
CA GLN A 158 4.15 3.44 -3.31
C GLN A 158 4.04 4.24 -2.00
N SER A 159 2.95 4.03 -1.26
CA SER A 159 2.92 4.09 0.19
C SER A 159 3.52 2.77 0.66
N ILE A 160 4.48 2.79 1.60
CA ILE A 160 5.42 1.68 1.82
C ILE A 160 4.65 0.35 1.90
N GLY A 161 4.63 -0.42 0.81
CA GLY A 161 3.86 -1.66 0.74
C GLY A 161 4.39 -2.65 1.76
N ALA A 162 3.62 -3.68 2.11
CA ALA A 162 4.06 -4.71 3.06
C ALA A 162 5.47 -5.25 2.72
N MET A 163 5.78 -5.41 1.44
CA MET A 163 7.11 -5.80 0.98
C MET A 163 8.19 -4.74 1.23
N ASN A 164 7.87 -3.46 1.02
CA ASN A 164 8.83 -2.38 1.29
C ASN A 164 9.02 -2.15 2.79
N ARG A 165 7.98 -2.33 3.62
CA ARG A 165 8.10 -2.25 5.10
C ARG A 165 8.93 -3.43 5.63
N ALA A 166 8.75 -4.61 5.04
CA ALA A 166 9.61 -5.77 5.26
C ALA A 166 11.08 -5.46 4.90
N HIS A 167 11.34 -4.94 3.70
CA HIS A 167 12.69 -4.57 3.28
C HIS A 167 13.31 -3.50 4.18
N LEU A 168 12.55 -2.50 4.63
CA LEU A 168 13.07 -1.49 5.55
C LEU A 168 13.48 -2.10 6.90
N THR A 169 12.70 -3.02 7.46
CA THR A 169 13.10 -3.74 8.69
C THR A 169 14.36 -4.57 8.49
N MET A 170 14.44 -5.29 7.37
CA MET A 170 15.59 -6.15 7.08
C MET A 170 16.84 -5.32 6.84
N ASN A 171 16.78 -4.35 5.94
CA ASN A 171 17.91 -3.51 5.59
C ASN A 171 18.44 -2.75 6.80
N ALA A 172 17.57 -2.24 7.67
CA ALA A 172 18.01 -1.57 8.89
C ALA A 172 18.84 -2.51 9.79
N LEU A 173 18.34 -3.71 10.05
CA LEU A 173 19.03 -4.69 10.90
C LEU A 173 20.27 -5.29 10.23
N ASP A 174 20.25 -5.52 8.92
CA ASP A 174 21.39 -6.03 8.16
C ASP A 174 22.51 -4.97 8.07
N SER A 175 22.16 -3.69 7.87
CA SER A 175 23.12 -2.59 7.93
C SER A 175 23.71 -2.44 9.33
N ALA A 176 22.90 -2.59 10.38
CA ALA A 176 23.44 -2.61 11.75
C ALA A 176 24.36 -3.80 12.00
N TRP A 177 24.05 -4.96 11.43
CA TRP A 177 24.90 -6.14 11.50
C TRP A 177 26.25 -5.94 10.82
N ARG A 178 26.30 -5.28 9.66
CA ARG A 178 27.54 -4.98 8.94
C ARG A 178 28.34 -3.83 9.55
N GLY A 179 27.75 -3.06 10.47
CA GLY A 179 28.36 -1.86 11.04
C GLY A 179 28.14 -0.58 10.23
N ASP A 180 27.32 -0.63 9.18
CA ASP A 180 26.95 0.52 8.35
C ASP A 180 25.93 1.45 9.06
N MET A 181 25.31 0.97 10.14
CA MET A 181 24.29 1.67 10.92
C MET A 181 24.44 1.32 12.41
N GLU A 182 24.14 2.27 13.30
CA GLU A 182 24.11 1.97 14.73
C GLU A 182 22.86 1.16 15.11
N TYR A 183 23.03 0.12 15.94
CA TYR A 183 21.92 -0.73 16.41
C TYR A 183 20.75 0.05 17.05
N PRO A 184 20.94 1.12 17.84
CA PRO A 184 19.84 1.92 18.34
C PRO A 184 18.93 2.48 17.23
N VAL A 185 19.49 2.91 16.11
CA VAL A 185 18.72 3.40 14.95
C VAL A 185 17.94 2.27 14.30
N ALA A 186 18.59 1.13 14.06
CA ALA A 186 17.93 -0.03 13.48
C ALA A 186 16.81 -0.58 14.37
N MET A 187 17.01 -0.62 15.69
CA MET A 187 15.99 -1.02 16.66
C MET A 187 14.83 -0.02 16.73
N ALA A 188 15.11 1.28 16.61
CA ALA A 188 14.07 2.30 16.53
C ALA A 188 13.18 2.10 15.28
N ILE A 189 13.77 1.73 14.14
CA ILE A 189 13.01 1.38 12.93
C ILE A 189 12.15 0.14 13.21
N VAL A 190 12.74 -0.95 13.70
CA VAL A 190 12.02 -2.21 13.97
C VAL A 190 10.88 -2.04 14.98
N SER A 191 10.96 -1.04 15.87
CA SER A 191 9.90 -0.74 16.84
C SER A 191 8.54 -0.42 16.20
N TYR A 192 8.49 -0.04 14.90
CA TYR A 192 7.22 0.19 14.21
C TYR A 192 6.35 -1.08 14.17
N LEU A 193 6.94 -2.28 14.27
CA LEU A 193 6.19 -3.55 14.25
C LEU A 193 5.05 -3.59 15.27
N LYS A 194 5.15 -2.82 16.36
CA LYS A 194 4.05 -2.64 17.33
C LYS A 194 2.73 -2.16 16.70
N ARG A 195 2.80 -1.50 15.54
CA ARG A 195 1.67 -0.97 14.76
C ARG A 195 1.39 -1.77 13.49
N GLU A 196 2.19 -2.80 13.19
CA GLU A 196 2.09 -3.59 11.97
C GLU A 196 1.01 -4.67 12.09
N LYS A 197 0.24 -4.87 11.02
CA LYS A 197 -0.86 -5.84 10.94
C LYS A 197 -0.66 -6.89 9.85
N GLU A 198 0.18 -6.60 8.85
CA GLU A 198 0.41 -7.49 7.72
C GLU A 198 1.52 -8.50 8.03
N PHE A 199 1.42 -9.71 7.46
CA PHE A 199 2.36 -10.79 7.75
C PHE A 199 3.80 -10.53 7.28
N LEU A 200 4.00 -9.99 6.08
CA LEU A 200 5.33 -9.91 5.46
C LEU A 200 6.34 -9.07 6.26
N PRO A 201 6.01 -7.87 6.76
CA PRO A 201 6.93 -7.10 7.58
C PRO A 201 7.21 -7.74 8.93
N TRP A 202 6.21 -8.40 9.54
CA TRP A 202 6.43 -9.24 10.72
C TRP A 202 7.39 -10.38 10.46
N LYS A 203 7.21 -11.14 9.37
CA LYS A 203 8.12 -12.23 8.99
C LYS A 203 9.56 -11.73 8.85
N ALA A 204 9.74 -10.61 8.15
CA ALA A 204 11.03 -9.98 7.92
C ALA A 204 11.71 -9.55 9.23
N GLY A 205 11.04 -8.75 10.04
CA GLY A 205 11.57 -8.30 11.32
C GLY A 205 11.87 -9.43 12.29
N LEU A 206 10.96 -10.40 12.44
CA LEU A 206 11.17 -11.57 13.30
C LEU A 206 12.34 -12.45 12.83
N SER A 207 12.56 -12.58 11.51
CA SER A 207 13.68 -13.36 10.97
C SER A 207 15.02 -12.74 11.36
N CYS A 208 15.16 -11.41 11.22
CA CYS A 208 16.38 -10.71 11.61
C CYS A 208 16.57 -10.69 13.14
N LEU A 209 15.49 -10.50 13.92
CA LEU A 209 15.55 -10.58 15.38
C LEU A 209 15.98 -11.96 15.88
N ASN A 210 15.69 -13.04 15.14
CA ASN A 210 16.14 -14.38 15.51
C ASN A 210 17.67 -14.52 15.51
N ASN A 211 18.38 -13.79 14.65
CA ASN A 211 19.84 -13.77 14.63
C ASN A 211 20.38 -13.11 15.90
N ILE A 212 19.77 -11.99 16.29
CA ILE A 212 20.13 -11.25 17.52
C ILE A 212 19.81 -12.08 18.76
N ASP A 213 18.66 -12.77 18.79
CA ASP A 213 18.32 -13.71 19.86
C ASP A 213 19.41 -14.75 20.08
N ARG A 214 19.89 -15.37 19.00
CA ARG A 214 20.94 -16.41 19.07
C ARG A 214 22.24 -15.87 19.66
N MET A 215 22.63 -14.64 19.32
CA MET A 215 23.84 -14.01 19.86
C MET A 215 23.69 -13.62 21.33
N LEU A 216 22.56 -13.00 21.68
CA LEU A 216 22.37 -12.43 23.01
C LEU A 216 21.95 -13.46 24.06
N ARG A 217 21.54 -14.68 23.68
CA ARG A 217 20.93 -15.67 24.59
C ARG A 217 21.70 -15.96 25.88
N ARG A 218 23.03 -15.88 25.84
CA ARG A 218 23.92 -16.18 26.98
C ARG A 218 24.62 -14.93 27.53
N THR A 219 24.12 -13.74 27.20
CA THR A 219 24.70 -12.47 27.66
C THR A 219 23.81 -11.81 28.72
N PRO A 220 24.37 -10.95 29.59
CA PRO A 220 23.59 -10.23 30.60
C PRO A 220 22.48 -9.33 30.01
N VAL A 221 22.68 -8.85 28.78
CA VAL A 221 21.73 -7.94 28.10
C VAL A 221 20.49 -8.65 27.52
N TYR A 222 20.44 -9.98 27.55
CA TYR A 222 19.33 -10.75 27.01
C TYR A 222 17.97 -10.38 27.63
N GLY A 223 17.96 -9.99 28.92
CA GLY A 223 16.76 -9.50 29.59
C GLY A 223 16.16 -8.28 28.91
N GLY A 224 17.00 -7.34 28.47
CA GLY A 224 16.58 -6.14 27.73
C GLY A 224 16.03 -6.49 26.35
N PHE A 225 16.71 -7.38 25.62
CA PHE A 225 16.24 -7.86 24.31
C PHE A 225 14.86 -8.54 24.40
N LYS A 226 14.63 -9.38 25.42
CA LYS A 226 13.31 -9.99 25.64
C LYS A 226 12.20 -8.96 25.85
N ARG A 227 12.47 -7.87 26.56
CA ARG A 227 11.49 -6.78 26.74
C ARG A 227 11.20 -6.06 25.43
N PHE A 228 12.26 -5.71 24.68
CA PHE A 228 12.12 -5.08 23.36
C PHE A 228 11.26 -5.91 22.40
N VAL A 229 11.47 -7.23 22.35
CA VAL A 229 10.66 -8.15 21.53
C VAL A 229 9.24 -8.30 22.08
N GLY A 230 9.08 -8.29 23.40
CA GLY A 230 7.78 -8.39 24.06
C GLY A 230 6.84 -7.24 23.73
N ASP A 231 7.36 -6.01 23.65
CA ASP A 231 6.58 -4.79 23.41
C ASP A 231 5.71 -4.81 22.14
N PRO A 232 6.21 -5.24 20.96
CA PRO A 232 5.38 -5.41 19.78
C PRO A 232 4.63 -6.75 19.75
N VAL A 233 5.21 -7.85 20.24
CA VAL A 233 4.61 -9.20 20.15
C VAL A 233 3.39 -9.37 21.06
N ALA A 234 3.38 -8.77 22.24
CA ALA A 234 2.27 -8.87 23.18
C ALA A 234 0.93 -8.37 22.60
N PRO A 235 0.83 -7.14 22.06
CA PRO A 235 -0.42 -6.67 21.44
C PRO A 235 -0.77 -7.45 20.17
N ALA A 236 0.21 -7.89 19.38
CA ALA A 236 -0.05 -8.72 18.19
C ALA A 236 -0.64 -10.09 18.57
N PHE A 237 -0.13 -10.73 19.62
CA PHE A 237 -0.66 -12.01 20.12
C PHE A 237 -2.09 -11.85 20.66
N GLY A 238 -2.35 -10.76 21.38
CA GLY A 238 -3.70 -10.45 21.88
C GLY A 238 -4.76 -10.27 20.79
N GLN A 239 -4.37 -9.88 19.57
CA GLN A 239 -5.31 -9.74 18.44
C GLN A 239 -5.81 -11.08 17.89
N PHE A 240 -5.01 -12.14 17.98
CA PHE A 240 -5.39 -13.46 17.49
C PHE A 240 -6.19 -14.29 18.50
N GLY A 241 -6.24 -13.87 19.76
CA GLY A 241 -7.02 -14.56 20.80
C GLY A 241 -6.30 -15.80 21.35
N LYS A 242 -6.81 -16.99 21.04
CA LYS A 242 -6.27 -18.27 21.52
C LYS A 242 -5.35 -18.89 20.48
N ILE A 243 -4.38 -19.67 20.94
CA ILE A 243 -3.49 -20.45 20.05
C ILE A 243 -4.22 -21.45 19.14
N THR A 244 -5.46 -21.84 19.51
CA THR A 244 -6.31 -22.75 18.75
C THR A 244 -7.16 -22.04 17.69
N ASP A 245 -7.21 -20.71 17.71
CA ASP A 245 -8.03 -19.96 16.79
C ASP A 245 -7.38 -19.98 15.40
N VAL A 246 -8.15 -20.37 14.38
CA VAL A 246 -7.67 -20.46 12.99
C VAL A 246 -8.25 -19.30 12.19
N PRO A 247 -7.44 -18.31 11.80
CA PRO A 247 -7.90 -17.22 10.95
C PRO A 247 -8.42 -17.72 9.59
N LYS A 248 -9.38 -16.98 9.01
CA LYS A 248 -9.99 -17.36 7.72
C LYS A 248 -9.04 -17.18 6.52
N LYS A 249 -8.12 -16.20 6.59
CA LYS A 249 -7.19 -15.90 5.49
C LYS A 249 -5.86 -16.62 5.71
N PHE A 250 -5.31 -17.19 4.64
CA PHE A 250 -4.03 -17.90 4.69
C PHE A 250 -2.87 -17.06 5.24
N GLU A 251 -2.79 -15.78 4.85
CA GLU A 251 -1.74 -14.89 5.37
C GLU A 251 -1.91 -14.60 6.88
N ASP A 252 -3.14 -14.52 7.36
CA ASP A 252 -3.42 -14.35 8.79
C ASP A 252 -3.08 -15.62 9.58
N VAL A 253 -3.24 -16.82 8.98
CA VAL A 253 -2.79 -18.08 9.58
C VAL A 253 -1.26 -18.06 9.78
N LYS A 254 -0.50 -17.67 8.75
CA LYS A 254 0.96 -17.55 8.87
C LYS A 254 1.36 -16.51 9.91
N HIS A 255 0.66 -15.39 9.95
CA HIS A 255 0.89 -14.33 10.93
C HIS A 255 0.64 -14.82 12.35
N HIS A 256 -0.50 -15.47 12.58
CA HIS A 256 -0.84 -16.06 13.87
C HIS A 256 0.23 -17.06 14.34
N VAL A 257 0.69 -17.96 13.47
CA VAL A 257 1.73 -18.94 13.79
C VAL A 257 3.06 -18.25 14.15
N ALA A 258 3.49 -17.26 13.35
CA ALA A 258 4.73 -16.54 13.60
C ALA A 258 4.72 -15.82 14.95
N ILE A 259 3.64 -15.09 15.26
CA ILE A 259 3.48 -14.39 16.53
C ILE A 259 3.39 -15.36 17.70
N THR A 260 2.63 -16.45 17.57
CA THR A 260 2.48 -17.48 18.62
C THR A 260 3.82 -18.15 18.95
N ASN A 261 4.64 -18.48 17.95
CA ASN A 261 5.96 -19.06 18.18
C ASN A 261 6.83 -18.14 19.04
N TRP A 262 6.84 -16.84 18.72
CA TRP A 262 7.59 -15.85 19.49
C TRP A 262 6.99 -15.62 20.88
N ALA A 263 5.66 -15.54 20.99
CA ALA A 263 4.98 -15.37 22.26
C ALA A 263 5.28 -16.52 23.22
N CYS A 264 5.20 -17.78 22.76
CA CYS A 264 5.50 -18.95 23.58
C CYS A 264 6.98 -19.07 23.93
N LYS A 265 7.89 -18.72 23.01
CA LYS A 265 9.34 -18.68 23.26
C LYS A 265 9.68 -17.79 24.46
N TYR A 266 9.10 -16.59 24.53
CA TYR A 266 9.37 -15.60 25.59
C TYR A 266 8.36 -15.57 26.74
N ASN A 267 7.37 -16.47 26.76
CA ASN A 267 6.31 -16.51 27.77
C ASN A 267 5.48 -15.21 27.82
N ILE A 268 5.09 -14.71 26.65
CA ILE A 268 4.27 -13.51 26.47
C ILE A 268 2.79 -13.90 26.41
N GLY A 269 1.91 -13.08 27.00
CA GLY A 269 0.46 -13.17 26.83
C GLY A 269 -0.17 -14.48 27.33
N GLY A 270 0.50 -15.23 28.20
CA GLY A 270 0.00 -16.51 28.68
C GLY A 270 0.11 -17.66 27.67
N CYS A 271 0.91 -17.51 26.60
CA CYS A 271 1.00 -18.49 25.51
C CYS A 271 1.39 -19.89 26.02
N ARG A 272 2.32 -20.01 26.97
CA ARG A 272 2.74 -21.32 27.52
C ARG A 272 1.63 -22.02 28.29
N GLN A 273 0.83 -21.27 29.05
CA GLN A 273 -0.31 -21.81 29.78
C GLN A 273 -1.39 -22.31 28.82
N GLN A 274 -1.63 -21.60 27.72
CA GLN A 274 -2.53 -22.07 26.66
C GLN A 274 -2.00 -23.35 26.01
N ALA A 275 -0.71 -23.39 25.67
CA ALA A 275 -0.07 -24.56 25.05
C ALA A 275 -0.13 -25.81 25.96
N GLN A 276 0.15 -25.64 27.25
CA GLN A 276 0.02 -26.72 28.24
C GLN A 276 -1.41 -27.26 28.28
N LYS A 277 -2.42 -26.38 28.37
CA LYS A 277 -3.84 -26.80 28.37
C LYS A 277 -4.19 -27.61 27.13
N VAL A 278 -3.76 -27.18 25.94
CA VAL A 278 -4.04 -27.92 24.68
C VAL A 278 -3.40 -29.30 24.70
N ILE A 279 -2.15 -29.42 25.15
CA ILE A 279 -1.44 -30.72 25.22
C ILE A 279 -2.14 -31.67 26.21
N TYR A 280 -2.60 -31.16 27.36
CA TYR A 280 -3.34 -31.97 28.35
C TYR A 280 -4.68 -32.51 27.86
N TYR A 281 -5.27 -31.98 26.78
CA TYR A 281 -6.49 -32.53 26.18
C TYR A 281 -6.21 -33.53 25.05
N ILE A 282 -4.95 -33.67 24.63
CA ILE A 282 -4.51 -34.57 23.55
C ILE A 282 -4.00 -35.91 24.11
N PHE A 283 -3.64 -35.95 25.39
CA PHE A 283 -3.19 -37.14 26.13
C PHE A 283 -4.09 -37.38 27.34
#